data_AF-A0A7K0D4L4-F1
#
_entry.id   AF-A0A7K0D4L4-F1
#
_cell.length_a   1.000
_cell.length_b   1.000
_cell.length_c   1.000
_cell.angle_alpha   90.00
_cell.angle_beta   90.00
_cell.angle_gamma   90.00
#
_symmetry.space_group_name_H-M   'P 1'
#
loop_
_entity.id
_entity.type
_entity.pdbx_description
1 polymer ?
#
loop_
_entity_poly.entity_id
_entity_poly.type
_entity_poly.pdbx_seq_one_letter_code
_entity_poly.pdbx_strand_id
1 'polypeptide(L)'
;MSSFSKWDRDAYRKRVGIDEAARRRGAIMAEQWGYQLAEERKRLNFTQAGLAEIMGVTPGRVSQIERGEVATVEAIAAYVAALGGTLELLADIGGHLLRMPANPAA
;
A
#
# COMPACT_ATOMS: atom_id res chain seq x y z
N MET A 1 -2.64 17.55 -29.55
CA MET A 1 -2.08 16.88 -28.36
C MET A 1 -2.96 17.25 -27.18
N SER A 2 -3.72 16.31 -26.63
CA SER A 2 -4.73 16.60 -25.61
C SER A 2 -4.05 17.02 -24.31
N SER A 3 -4.26 18.27 -23.90
CA SER A 3 -3.76 18.83 -22.65
C SER A 3 -4.53 18.17 -21.51
N PHE A 4 -3.87 17.33 -20.71
CA PHE A 4 -4.42 16.87 -19.45
C PHE A 4 -4.54 18.07 -18.51
N SER A 5 -5.72 18.69 -18.50
CA SER A 5 -6.06 19.80 -17.61
C SER A 5 -5.65 19.44 -16.18
N LYS A 6 -4.70 20.20 -15.65
CA LYS A 6 -4.18 20.09 -14.30
C LYS A 6 -5.35 20.14 -13.33
N TRP A 7 -5.71 18.98 -12.79
CA TRP A 7 -6.82 18.82 -11.85
C TRP A 7 -6.70 19.86 -10.73
N ASP A 8 -7.68 20.76 -10.64
CA ASP A 8 -7.78 21.71 -9.54
C ASP A 8 -8.18 20.95 -8.27
N ARG A 9 -7.14 20.59 -7.52
CA ARG A 9 -7.22 19.77 -6.31
C ARG A 9 -8.04 20.46 -5.22
N ASP A 10 -8.04 21.80 -5.20
CA ASP A 10 -8.71 22.59 -4.18
C ASP A 10 -10.19 22.79 -4.54
N ALA A 11 -10.51 23.01 -5.82
CA ALA A 11 -11.89 22.96 -6.30
C ALA A 11 -12.53 21.59 -6.08
N TYR A 12 -11.79 20.50 -6.28
CA TYR A 12 -12.25 19.15 -5.96
C TYR A 12 -12.51 18.97 -4.46
N ARG A 13 -11.55 19.30 -3.60
CA ARG A 13 -11.72 19.22 -2.13
C ARG A 13 -12.92 20.02 -1.63
N LYS A 14 -13.14 21.22 -2.19
CA LYS A 14 -14.30 22.07 -1.86
C LYS A 14 -15.63 21.44 -2.28
N ARG A 15 -15.66 20.72 -3.41
CA ARG A 15 -16.86 20.05 -3.93
C ARG A 15 -17.20 18.76 -3.19
N VAL A 16 -16.20 17.93 -2.90
CA VAL A 16 -16.43 16.57 -2.35
C VAL A 16 -16.28 16.51 -0.82
N GLY A 17 -15.69 17.54 -0.20
CA GLY A 17 -15.33 17.55 1.21
C GLY A 17 -13.93 16.99 1.45
N ILE A 18 -13.22 17.51 2.46
CA ILE A 18 -11.82 17.17 2.75
C ILE A 18 -11.67 15.68 3.10
N ASP A 19 -12.57 15.16 3.94
CA ASP A 19 -12.51 13.77 4.43
C ASP A 19 -12.80 12.75 3.35
N GLU A 20 -13.84 12.99 2.53
CA GLU A 20 -14.18 12.12 1.40
C GLU A 20 -13.07 12.16 0.34
N ALA A 21 -12.52 13.35 0.06
CA ALA A 21 -11.39 13.46 -0.84
C ALA A 21 -10.14 12.76 -0.30
N ALA A 22 -9.91 12.76 1.02
CA ALA A 22 -8.84 12.01 1.67
C ALA A 22 -9.06 10.50 1.59
N ARG A 23 -10.28 10.01 1.90
CA ARG A 23 -10.65 8.60 1.78
C ARG A 23 -10.47 8.07 0.36
N ARG A 24 -10.95 8.79 -0.66
CA ARG A 24 -10.78 8.41 -2.07
C ARG A 24 -9.32 8.34 -2.48
N ARG A 25 -8.51 9.33 -2.07
CA ARG A 25 -7.06 9.29 -2.31
C ARG A 25 -6.43 8.08 -1.63
N GLY A 26 -6.79 7.80 -0.37
CA GLY A 26 -6.32 6.64 0.36
C GLY A 26 -6.65 5.32 -0.34
N ALA A 27 -7.89 5.16 -0.84
CA ALA A 27 -8.31 3.96 -1.57
C ALA A 27 -7.51 3.74 -2.86
N ILE A 28 -7.31 4.80 -3.66
CA ILE A 28 -6.50 4.73 -4.89
C ILE A 28 -5.05 4.35 -4.56
N MET A 29 -4.47 4.96 -3.52
CA MET A 29 -3.10 4.64 -3.10
C MET A 29 -2.99 3.18 -2.63
N ALA A 30 -3.95 2.71 -1.84
CA ALA A 30 -3.98 1.34 -1.36
C ALA A 30 -4.08 0.33 -2.51
N GLU A 31 -4.92 0.59 -3.51
CA GLU A 31 -5.05 -0.25 -4.71
C GLU A 31 -3.73 -0.29 -5.50
N GLN A 32 -3.08 0.87 -5.70
CA GLN A 32 -1.80 0.94 -6.40
C GLN A 32 -0.70 0.17 -5.68
N TRP A 33 -0.59 0.31 -4.36
CA TRP A 33 0.39 -0.43 -3.56
C TRP A 33 0.09 -1.92 -3.52
N GLY A 34 -1.17 -2.32 -3.37
CA GLY A 34 -1.59 -3.72 -3.46
C GLY A 34 -1.20 -4.36 -4.80
N TYR A 35 -1.44 -3.64 -5.90
CA TYR A 35 -1.04 -4.10 -7.22
C TYR A 35 0.48 -4.26 -7.35
N GLN A 36 1.27 -3.30 -6.86
CA GLN A 36 2.74 -3.40 -6.88
C GLN A 36 3.24 -4.60 -6.07
N LEU A 37 2.67 -4.87 -4.90
CA LEU A 37 3.00 -6.05 -4.10
C LEU A 37 2.70 -7.36 -4.86
N ALA A 38 1.56 -7.41 -5.56
CA ALA A 38 1.18 -8.57 -6.37
C ALA A 38 2.18 -8.82 -7.52
N GLU A 39 2.65 -7.75 -8.16
CA GLU A 39 3.66 -7.85 -9.22
C GLU A 39 5.00 -8.34 -8.67
N GLU A 40 5.46 -7.84 -7.51
CA GLU A 40 6.68 -8.33 -6.87
C GLU A 40 6.59 -9.80 -6.47
N ARG A 41 5.44 -10.23 -5.91
CA ARG A 41 5.20 -11.64 -5.60
C ARG A 41 5.33 -12.52 -6.84
N LYS A 42 4.70 -12.11 -7.96
CA LYS A 42 4.78 -12.84 -9.24
C LYS A 42 6.20 -12.86 -9.77
N ARG A 43 6.92 -11.74 -9.72
CA ARG A 43 8.33 -11.64 -10.15
C ARG A 43 9.23 -12.61 -9.38
N LEU A 44 8.92 -12.84 -8.11
CA LEU A 44 9.60 -13.81 -7.24
C LEU A 44 9.05 -15.25 -7.35
N ASN A 45 8.12 -15.52 -8.27
CA ASN A 45 7.49 -16.83 -8.54
C ASN A 45 6.69 -17.43 -7.38
N PHE A 46 6.20 -16.61 -6.44
CA PHE A 46 5.28 -17.08 -5.41
C PHE A 46 3.84 -17.09 -5.90
N THR A 47 3.06 -18.13 -5.57
CA THR A 47 1.60 -18.08 -5.67
C THR A 47 1.01 -17.35 -4.47
N GLN A 48 -0.24 -16.88 -4.55
CA GLN A 48 -0.92 -16.32 -3.38
C GLN A 48 -1.04 -17.33 -2.24
N ALA A 49 -1.29 -18.61 -2.57
CA ALA A 49 -1.35 -19.69 -1.58
C ALA A 49 0.01 -19.94 -0.92
N GLY A 50 1.09 -20.02 -1.71
CA GLY A 50 2.43 -20.25 -1.17
C GLY A 50 2.90 -19.08 -0.30
N LEU A 51 2.61 -17.84 -0.68
CA LEU A 51 2.91 -16.69 0.18
C LEU A 51 2.06 -16.72 1.47
N ALA A 52 0.78 -17.08 1.36
CA ALA A 52 -0.12 -17.18 2.51
C ALA A 52 0.35 -18.24 3.52
N GLU A 53 0.89 -19.37 3.06
CA GLU A 53 1.49 -20.40 3.92
C GLU A 53 2.68 -19.84 4.71
N ILE A 54 3.58 -19.09 4.07
CA ILE A 54 4.72 -18.44 4.73
C ILE A 54 4.25 -17.41 5.77
N MET A 55 3.23 -16.63 5.41
CA MET A 55 2.64 -15.62 6.28
C MET A 55 1.78 -16.20 7.42
N GLY A 56 1.42 -17.49 7.37
CA GLY A 56 0.48 -18.10 8.32
C GLY A 56 -0.94 -17.54 8.23
N VAL A 57 -1.39 -17.12 7.05
CA VAL A 57 -2.72 -16.53 6.81
C VAL A 57 -3.49 -17.29 5.71
N THR A 58 -4.72 -16.89 5.43
CA THR A 58 -5.48 -17.47 4.30
C THR A 58 -5.03 -16.87 2.96
N PRO A 59 -5.12 -17.62 1.84
CA PRO A 59 -4.89 -17.05 0.50
C PRO A 59 -5.80 -15.85 0.20
N GLY A 60 -7.02 -15.84 0.75
CA GLY A 60 -7.93 -14.70 0.68
C GLY A 60 -7.36 -13.44 1.32
N ARG A 61 -6.62 -13.56 2.42
CA ARG A 61 -5.96 -12.42 3.09
C ARG A 61 -4.88 -11.80 2.20
N VAL A 62 -4.06 -12.63 1.54
CA VAL A 62 -3.07 -12.18 0.55
C VAL A 62 -3.76 -11.45 -0.60
N SER A 63 -4.85 -12.01 -1.12
CA SER A 63 -5.64 -11.37 -2.18
C SER A 63 -6.25 -10.02 -1.77
N GLN A 64 -6.71 -9.87 -0.52
CA GLN A 64 -7.23 -8.60 0.00
C GLN A 64 -6.14 -7.53 0.09
N ILE A 65 -4.93 -7.90 0.53
CA ILE A 65 -3.77 -6.99 0.56
C ILE A 65 -3.43 -6.55 -0.87
N GLU A 66 -3.37 -7.49 -1.82
CA GLU A 66 -3.05 -7.22 -3.22
C GLU A 66 -4.10 -6.36 -3.96
N ARG A 67 -5.33 -6.30 -3.43
CA ARG A 67 -6.40 -5.43 -3.93
C ARG A 67 -6.49 -4.10 -3.18
N GLY A 68 -5.62 -3.85 -2.20
CA GLY A 68 -5.66 -2.64 -1.38
C GLY A 68 -6.83 -2.59 -0.38
N GLU A 69 -7.54 -3.70 -0.17
CA GLU A 69 -8.65 -3.80 0.79
C GLU A 69 -8.13 -3.90 2.24
N VAL A 70 -6.89 -4.35 2.40
CA VAL A 70 -6.15 -4.39 3.66
C VAL A 70 -4.80 -3.71 3.43
N ALA A 71 -4.63 -2.52 3.98
CA ALA A 71 -3.45 -1.68 3.75
C ALA A 71 -2.82 -1.15 5.04
N THR A 72 -2.94 -1.90 6.16
CA THR A 72 -2.24 -1.52 7.39
C THR A 72 -0.74 -1.74 7.24
N VAL A 73 0.07 -0.95 7.97
CA VAL A 73 1.53 -1.06 7.94
C VAL A 73 1.97 -2.47 8.29
N GLU A 74 1.35 -3.08 9.30
CA GLU A 74 1.69 -4.43 9.78
C GLU A 74 1.41 -5.49 8.71
N ALA A 75 0.29 -5.36 7.97
CA ALA A 75 -0.06 -6.29 6.91
C ALA A 75 0.93 -6.20 5.74
N ILE A 76 1.32 -4.98 5.35
CA ILE A 76 2.31 -4.76 4.30
C ILE A 76 3.69 -5.24 4.77
N ALA A 77 4.07 -4.97 6.01
CA ALA A 77 5.33 -5.41 6.58
C ALA A 77 5.44 -6.94 6.61
N ALA A 78 4.39 -7.64 7.07
CA ALA A 78 4.34 -9.10 7.07
C ALA A 78 4.40 -9.68 5.66
N TYR A 79 3.71 -9.07 4.69
CA TYR A 79 3.75 -9.47 3.28
C TYR A 79 5.17 -9.33 2.70
N VAL A 80 5.79 -8.17 2.90
CA VAL A 80 7.16 -7.88 2.44
C VAL A 80 8.16 -8.82 3.10
N ALA A 81 8.04 -9.08 4.41
CA ALA A 81 8.89 -10.01 5.13
C ALA A 81 8.75 -11.45 4.61
N ALA A 82 7.53 -11.89 4.29
CA ALA A 82 7.28 -13.22 3.72
C ALA A 82 7.85 -13.40 2.31
N LEU A 83 8.02 -12.30 1.56
CA LEU A 83 8.78 -12.28 0.30
C LEU A 83 10.30 -12.20 0.50
N GLY A 84 10.78 -12.13 1.74
CA GLY A 84 12.20 -11.97 2.07
C GLY A 84 12.72 -10.54 2.00
N GLY A 85 11.82 -9.54 1.96
CA GLY A 85 12.15 -8.13 1.95
C GLY A 85 12.13 -7.47 3.33
N THR A 86 12.38 -6.17 3.36
CA THR A 86 12.25 -5.33 4.57
C THR A 86 11.46 -4.08 4.24
N LEU A 87 10.41 -3.78 5.02
CA LEU A 87 9.65 -2.55 4.88
C LEU A 87 10.27 -1.45 5.76
N GLU A 88 10.57 -0.31 5.15
CA GLU A 88 11.06 0.90 5.82
C GLU A 88 10.02 2.01 5.69
N LEU A 89 9.66 2.63 6.82
CA LEU A 89 8.84 3.83 6.80
C LEU A 89 9.74 5.06 6.86
N LEU A 90 9.48 6.02 5.97
CA LEU A 90 10.16 7.31 5.94
C LEU A 90 9.14 8.40 6.19
N ALA A 91 9.35 9.17 7.26
CA ALA A 91 8.57 10.37 7.56
C ALA A 91 9.42 11.62 7.29
N ASP A 92 8.92 12.52 6.46
CA ASP A 92 9.49 13.87 6.29
C ASP A 92 8.74 14.85 7.18
N ILE A 93 9.45 15.40 8.16
CA ILE A 93 8.92 16.40 9.09
C ILE A 93 9.81 17.64 9.00
N GLY A 94 9.37 18.62 8.23
CA GLY A 94 10.09 19.90 8.08
C GLY A 94 11.46 19.75 7.43
N GLY A 95 11.66 18.79 6.52
CA GLY A 95 12.94 18.49 5.89
C GLY A 95 13.82 17.53 6.68
N HIS A 96 13.36 17.05 7.84
CA HIS A 96 14.02 16.00 8.60
C HIS A 96 13.39 14.65 8.26
N LEU A 97 14.21 13.76 7.68
CA LEU A 97 13.79 12.39 7.37
C LEU A 97 14.02 11.48 8.59
N LEU A 98 12.93 10.92 9.10
CA LEU A 98 12.95 9.89 10.14
C LEU A 98 12.66 8.53 9.51
N ARG A 99 13.60 7.61 9.68
CA ARG A 99 13.41 6.20 9.34
C ARG A 99 12.81 5.48 10.54
N MET A 100 11.63 4.91 10.33
CA MET A 100 10.90 4.16 11.36
C MET A 100 10.82 2.68 10.97
N PRO A 101 10.99 1.75 11.91
CA PRO A 101 10.73 0.35 11.65
C PRO A 101 9.24 0.15 11.37
N ALA A 102 8.91 -0.66 10.38
CA ALA A 102 7.52 -1.00 10.04
C ALA A 102 7.03 -2.29 10.73
N ASN A 103 7.76 -2.73 11.77
CA ASN A 103 7.71 -4.11 12.25
C ASN A 103 6.39 -4.45 13.00
N PRO A 104 5.74 -5.59 12.73
CA PRO A 104 4.70 -6.16 13.58
C PRO A 104 5.20 -6.78 14.90
N ALA A 105 6.52 -6.94 15.10
CA ALA A 105 7.14 -7.59 16.27
C ALA A 105 8.33 -6.81 16.87
N ALA A 106 8.39 -5.47 16.71
CA ALA A 106 9.37 -4.61 17.39
C ALA A 106 8.84 -4.14 18.74
#